data_AF-A0A1I7BSL4-F1
#
_entry.id   AF-A0A1I7BSL4-F1
#
_cell.length_a   1.000
_cell.length_b   1.000
_cell.length_c   1.000
_cell.angle_alpha   90.00
_cell.angle_beta   90.00
_cell.angle_gamma   90.00
#
_symmetry.space_group_name_H-M   'P 1'
#
loop_
_entity.id
_entity.type
_entity.pdbx_description
1 polymer ?
#
loop_
_entity_poly.entity_id
_entity_poly.type
_entity_poly.pdbx_seq_one_letter_code
_entity_poly.pdbx_strand_id
1 'polypeptide(L)'
;MNQLPKLLFASAFTLLLFQCAPYQPEGQGVVGLVTWQEGNQMPMMNEDDEEGKKDKRVTVGEPVKRTLRVYPLIKISDVTLENGLFQSVAAKPITEIEMDENGRYSINLSPGRYSILIVEEGGLFASIFDGDGNIQPVTVKENEWTLLDIVVNYKAAY
;
A
#
# COMPACT_ATOMS: atom_id res chain seq x y z
N MET A 1 62.10 24.93 7.83
CA MET A 1 60.87 24.72 8.62
C MET A 1 59.67 24.87 7.67
N ASN A 2 59.26 23.75 7.08
CA ASN A 2 58.27 23.68 5.99
C ASN A 2 56.88 23.36 6.58
N GLN A 3 56.02 24.35 6.74
CA GLN A 3 54.63 24.15 7.18
C GLN A 3 53.62 24.05 6.02
N LEU A 4 54.11 23.96 4.77
CA LEU A 4 53.25 23.93 3.58
C LEU A 4 52.54 22.59 3.26
N PRO A 5 52.92 21.39 3.77
CA PRO A 5 52.22 20.16 3.38
C PRO A 5 50.97 19.87 4.25
N LYS A 6 50.75 20.62 5.33
CA LYS A 6 49.64 20.35 6.28
C LYS A 6 48.31 20.96 5.86
N LEU A 7 48.30 21.94 4.96
CA LEU A 7 47.06 22.52 4.43
C LEU A 7 46.49 21.77 3.22
N LEU A 8 47.31 21.00 2.49
CA LEU A 8 46.84 20.21 1.35
C LEU A 8 46.16 18.89 1.75
N PHE A 9 46.50 18.32 2.91
CA PHE A 9 45.86 17.10 3.40
C PHE A 9 44.50 17.32 4.10
N ALA A 10 44.20 18.56 4.50
CA ALA A 10 42.92 18.89 5.14
C ALA A 10 41.79 19.16 4.12
N SER A 11 42.10 19.35 2.84
CA SER A 11 41.11 19.68 1.80
C SER A 11 40.57 18.47 1.03
N ALA A 12 41.20 17.30 1.14
CA ALA A 12 40.81 16.11 0.38
C ALA A 12 39.79 15.21 1.10
N PHE A 13 39.55 15.43 2.40
CA PHE A 13 38.59 14.62 3.18
C PHE A 13 37.18 15.23 3.22
N THR A 14 37.03 16.49 2.82
CA THR A 14 35.74 17.21 2.87
C THR A 14 34.85 16.99 1.64
N LEU A 15 35.35 16.31 0.60
CA LEU A 15 34.66 16.08 -0.67
C LEU A 15 33.95 14.71 -0.79
N LEU A 16 34.01 13.88 0.25
CA LEU A 16 33.45 12.51 0.23
C LEU A 16 32.08 12.35 0.90
N LEU A 17 31.45 13.43 1.39
CA LEU A 17 30.18 13.35 2.14
C LEU A 17 28.91 13.71 1.35
N PHE A 18 28.98 13.92 0.02
CA PHE A 18 27.84 14.43 -0.76
C PHE A 18 27.16 13.44 -1.72
N GLN A 19 27.40 12.13 -1.62
CA GLN A 19 26.75 11.17 -2.52
C GLN A 19 26.22 9.95 -1.80
N CYS A 20 25.09 10.12 -1.14
CA CYS A 20 24.10 9.07 -0.94
C CYS A 20 22.70 9.72 -0.98
N ALA A 21 22.29 10.22 -2.14
CA ALA A 21 20.85 10.35 -2.40
C ALA A 21 20.33 8.92 -2.61
N PRO A 22 19.35 8.44 -1.82
CA PRO A 22 18.79 7.11 -2.03
C PRO A 22 18.21 7.03 -3.45
N TYR A 23 18.57 5.99 -4.20
CA TYR A 23 18.02 5.74 -5.53
C TYR A 23 16.49 5.66 -5.43
N GLN A 24 15.80 6.64 -6.00
CA GLN A 24 14.35 6.62 -6.17
C GLN A 24 14.08 6.09 -7.58
N PRO A 25 13.23 5.06 -7.76
CA PRO A 25 12.82 4.64 -9.09
C PRO A 25 12.16 5.81 -9.82
N GLU A 26 12.45 5.96 -11.11
CA GLU A 26 11.83 7.01 -11.93
C GLU A 26 10.30 6.83 -11.99
N GLY A 27 9.59 7.95 -12.11
CA GLY A 27 8.13 7.97 -12.16
C GLY A 27 7.48 8.12 -10.78
N GLN A 28 6.17 7.85 -10.74
CA GLN A 28 5.34 8.09 -9.57
C GLN A 28 4.03 7.32 -9.68
N GLY A 29 3.47 6.98 -8.53
CA GLY A 29 2.22 6.22 -8.50
C GLY A 29 2.06 5.41 -7.25
N VAL A 30 1.37 4.28 -7.40
CA VAL A 30 1.08 3.36 -6.29
C VAL A 30 1.53 1.96 -6.66
N VAL A 31 2.19 1.30 -5.71
CA VAL A 31 2.66 -0.08 -5.82
C VAL A 31 2.20 -0.83 -4.58
N GLY A 32 1.92 -2.13 -4.71
CA GLY A 32 1.58 -2.94 -3.56
C GLY A 32 1.27 -4.38 -3.88
N LEU A 33 0.86 -5.08 -2.82
CA LEU A 33 0.39 -6.45 -2.84
C LEU A 33 -1.06 -6.51 -2.36
N VAL A 34 -1.87 -7.31 -3.04
CA VAL A 34 -3.22 -7.65 -2.59
C VAL A 34 -3.26 -9.10 -2.14
N THR A 35 -3.75 -9.30 -0.92
CA THR A 35 -3.92 -10.61 -0.30
C THR A 35 -5.37 -10.84 0.08
N TRP A 36 -5.73 -12.11 0.24
CA TRP A 36 -7.05 -12.57 0.63
C TRP A 36 -7.00 -13.19 2.03
N GLN A 37 -7.99 -12.87 2.85
CA GLN A 37 -8.18 -13.49 4.16
C GLN A 37 -9.68 -13.77 4.38
N GLU A 38 -10.01 -14.99 4.81
CA GLU A 38 -11.38 -15.39 5.13
C GLU A 38 -11.42 -16.36 6.31
N GLY A 39 -12.61 -16.59 6.87
CA GLY A 39 -12.81 -17.52 7.98
C GLY A 39 -12.43 -16.96 9.35
N ASN A 40 -12.31 -17.84 10.35
CA ASN A 40 -12.04 -17.45 11.74
C ASN A 40 -10.56 -17.10 11.95
N GLN A 41 -10.32 -15.87 12.39
CA GLN A 41 -9.02 -15.27 12.67
C GLN A 41 -8.84 -14.95 14.17
N MET A 42 -9.80 -15.36 15.03
CA MET A 42 -9.67 -15.21 16.48
C MET A 42 -8.43 -15.98 16.97
N PRO A 43 -7.63 -15.39 17.88
CA PRO A 43 -6.57 -16.12 18.55
C PRO A 43 -7.14 -17.34 19.29
N MET A 44 -6.75 -18.54 18.86
CA MET A 44 -6.97 -19.75 19.63
C MET A 44 -5.77 -19.96 20.55
N MET A 45 -6.01 -20.31 21.81
CA MET A 45 -4.95 -20.69 22.72
C MET A 45 -4.73 -22.19 22.56
N ASN A 46 -3.69 -22.57 21.82
CA ASN A 46 -3.26 -23.96 21.73
C ASN A 46 -2.16 -24.21 22.76
N GLU A 47 -2.15 -25.39 23.36
CA GLU A 47 -1.12 -25.80 24.34
C GLU A 47 0.30 -25.83 23.71
N ASP A 48 0.39 -25.87 22.38
CA ASP A 48 1.63 -25.85 21.60
C ASP A 48 2.16 -24.42 21.30
N ASP A 49 1.46 -23.36 21.73
CA ASP A 49 1.84 -21.96 21.47
C ASP A 49 3.06 -21.49 22.30
N GLU A 50 3.61 -22.33 23.18
CA GLU A 50 4.83 -22.04 23.95
C GLU A 50 6.07 -21.84 23.06
N GLU A 51 6.06 -22.25 21.78
CA GLU A 51 7.16 -22.02 20.84
C GLU A 51 7.02 -20.76 19.96
N GLY A 52 6.03 -19.89 20.20
CA GLY A 52 6.02 -18.51 19.68
C GLY A 52 5.98 -18.34 18.15
N LYS A 53 5.76 -19.41 17.38
CA LYS A 53 5.65 -19.36 15.91
C LYS A 53 4.20 -19.22 15.48
N LYS A 54 3.64 -18.02 15.63
CA LYS A 54 2.42 -17.67 14.87
C LYS A 54 2.74 -17.84 13.39
N ASP A 55 2.00 -18.69 12.68
CA ASP A 55 2.16 -18.81 11.22
C ASP A 55 1.85 -17.45 10.60
N LYS A 56 2.88 -16.81 10.02
CA LYS A 56 2.79 -15.46 9.43
C LYS A 56 1.70 -15.39 8.34
N ARG A 57 1.34 -16.52 7.73
CA ARG A 57 0.24 -16.62 6.75
C ARG A 57 -1.10 -16.20 7.34
N VAL A 58 -1.36 -16.49 8.62
CA VAL A 58 -2.61 -16.12 9.30
C VAL A 58 -2.76 -14.59 9.38
N THR A 59 -1.65 -13.85 9.44
CA THR A 59 -1.68 -12.38 9.63
C THR A 59 -1.66 -11.57 8.34
N VAL A 60 -1.16 -12.13 7.24
CA VAL A 60 -0.93 -11.38 5.98
C VAL A 60 -1.87 -11.81 4.86
N GLY A 61 -2.50 -12.99 4.96
CA GLY A 61 -3.36 -13.55 3.92
C GLY A 61 -2.59 -14.15 2.74
N GLU A 62 -3.32 -14.77 1.82
CA GLU A 62 -2.76 -15.40 0.61
C GLU A 62 -2.80 -14.43 -0.57
N PRO A 63 -1.72 -14.26 -1.36
CA PRO A 63 -1.73 -13.40 -2.53
C PRO A 63 -2.86 -13.73 -3.51
N VAL A 64 -3.50 -12.70 -4.06
CA VAL A 64 -4.70 -12.91 -4.88
C VAL A 64 -4.77 -11.97 -6.08
N LYS A 65 -5.14 -12.52 -7.24
CA LYS A 65 -5.36 -11.75 -8.46
C LYS A 65 -6.74 -11.10 -8.46
N ARG A 66 -6.79 -9.77 -8.54
CA ARG A 66 -8.04 -8.98 -8.62
C ARG A 66 -7.88 -7.79 -9.56
N THR A 67 -9.00 -7.18 -9.90
CA THR A 67 -9.02 -5.86 -10.54
C THR A 67 -8.99 -4.77 -9.48
N LEU A 68 -8.08 -3.82 -9.64
CA LEU A 68 -7.98 -2.61 -8.84
C LEU A 68 -8.53 -1.45 -9.65
N ARG A 69 -9.36 -0.61 -9.02
CA ARG A 69 -9.89 0.63 -9.60
C ARG A 69 -9.44 1.84 -8.79
N VAL A 70 -9.00 2.86 -9.51
CA VAL A 70 -8.63 4.16 -8.94
C VAL A 70 -9.75 5.14 -9.21
N TYR A 71 -10.21 5.81 -8.16
CA TYR A 71 -11.25 6.82 -8.22
C TYR A 71 -10.71 8.17 -7.75
N PRO A 72 -11.37 9.29 -8.12
CA PRO A 72 -11.25 10.52 -7.34
C PRO A 72 -11.56 10.23 -5.87
N LEU A 73 -11.02 11.02 -4.94
CA LEU A 73 -11.22 10.79 -3.51
C LEU A 73 -12.73 10.66 -3.16
N ILE A 74 -13.12 9.51 -2.63
CA ILE A 74 -14.51 9.17 -2.28
C ILE A 74 -14.68 9.22 -0.76
N LYS A 75 -15.82 9.75 -0.30
CA LYS A 75 -16.20 9.72 1.11
C LYS A 75 -17.17 8.58 1.40
N ILE A 76 -17.06 8.03 2.61
CA ILE A 76 -17.96 6.99 3.11
C ILE A 76 -19.43 7.47 3.21
N SER A 77 -19.65 8.77 3.33
CA SER A 77 -20.99 9.37 3.33
C SER A 77 -21.74 9.24 2.00
N ASP A 78 -21.02 8.98 0.91
CA ASP A 78 -21.56 9.05 -0.45
C ASP A 78 -21.76 7.66 -1.07
N VAL A 79 -21.64 6.61 -0.25
CA VAL A 79 -21.70 5.20 -0.68
C VAL A 79 -22.56 4.37 0.26
N THR A 80 -23.05 3.24 -0.24
CA THR A 80 -23.78 2.24 0.55
C THR A 80 -22.90 1.01 0.73
N LEU A 81 -22.83 0.51 1.97
CA LEU A 81 -22.11 -0.70 2.33
C LEU A 81 -23.09 -1.85 2.58
N GLU A 82 -22.92 -2.95 1.87
CA GLU A 82 -23.69 -4.18 2.06
C GLU A 82 -22.74 -5.38 2.07
N ASN A 83 -22.86 -6.25 3.06
CA ASN A 83 -22.02 -7.45 3.21
C ASN A 83 -20.50 -7.16 3.12
N GLY A 84 -20.07 -6.02 3.66
CA GLY A 84 -18.66 -5.62 3.65
C GLY A 84 -18.15 -5.10 2.29
N LEU A 85 -19.04 -4.88 1.31
CA LEU A 85 -18.73 -4.37 -0.01
C LEU A 85 -19.53 -3.10 -0.32
N PHE A 86 -18.89 -2.12 -0.94
CA PHE A 86 -19.53 -0.93 -1.46
C PHE A 86 -20.28 -1.26 -2.76
N GLN A 87 -21.58 -1.04 -2.77
CA GLN A 87 -22.44 -1.47 -3.89
C GLN A 87 -22.30 -0.59 -5.13
N SER A 88 -22.09 0.71 -4.92
CA SER A 88 -21.86 1.66 -6.00
C SER A 88 -21.15 2.90 -5.48
N VAL A 89 -20.30 3.45 -6.34
CA VAL A 89 -19.70 4.76 -6.14
C VAL A 89 -20.20 5.68 -7.25
N ALA A 90 -20.64 6.90 -6.91
CA ALA A 90 -21.16 7.84 -7.89
C ALA A 90 -20.08 8.31 -8.88
N ALA A 91 -18.83 8.35 -8.42
CA ALA A 91 -17.69 8.73 -9.23
C ALA A 91 -17.32 7.62 -10.24
N LYS A 92 -16.94 8.03 -11.46
CA LYS A 92 -16.36 7.11 -12.44
C LYS A 92 -14.90 6.80 -12.08
N PRO A 93 -14.40 5.58 -12.33
CA PRO A 93 -12.99 5.29 -12.14
C PRO A 93 -12.15 6.12 -13.12
N ILE A 94 -11.01 6.62 -12.63
CA ILE A 94 -9.98 7.29 -13.43
C ILE A 94 -9.24 6.25 -14.28
N THR A 95 -8.97 5.09 -13.70
CA THR A 95 -8.27 3.98 -14.35
C THR A 95 -8.54 2.68 -13.59
N GLU A 96 -8.31 1.56 -14.26
CA GLU A 96 -8.37 0.23 -13.68
C GLU A 96 -7.22 -0.63 -14.20
N ILE A 97 -6.75 -1.56 -13.37
CA ILE A 97 -5.71 -2.53 -13.74
C ILE A 97 -6.05 -3.89 -13.13
N GLU A 98 -5.58 -4.94 -13.76
CA GLU A 98 -5.57 -6.28 -13.18
C GLU A 98 -4.20 -6.55 -12.54
N MET A 99 -4.19 -7.14 -11.34
CA MET A 99 -2.97 -7.57 -10.67
C MET A 99 -2.32 -8.74 -11.40
N ASP A 100 -1.05 -9.01 -11.10
CA ASP A 100 -0.40 -10.24 -11.55
C ASP A 100 -0.86 -11.48 -10.77
N GLU A 101 -0.39 -12.65 -11.17
CA GLU A 101 -0.71 -13.95 -10.54
C GLU A 101 -0.25 -14.04 -9.08
N ASN A 102 0.63 -13.15 -8.62
CA ASN A 102 1.11 -13.08 -7.25
C ASN A 102 0.43 -11.93 -6.48
N GLY A 103 -0.67 -11.38 -6.98
CA GLY A 103 -1.42 -10.28 -6.37
C GLY A 103 -0.67 -8.93 -6.35
N ARG A 104 0.45 -8.81 -7.07
CA ARG A 104 1.22 -7.56 -7.11
C ARG A 104 0.63 -6.61 -8.14
N TYR A 105 0.73 -5.32 -7.86
CA TYR A 105 0.34 -4.28 -8.80
C TYR A 105 1.27 -3.07 -8.73
N SER A 106 1.30 -2.34 -9.84
CA SER A 106 1.93 -1.04 -9.95
C SER A 106 1.12 -0.20 -10.93
N ILE A 107 0.79 1.03 -10.54
CA ILE A 107 0.03 1.96 -11.36
C ILE A 107 0.63 3.35 -11.33
N ASN A 108 0.97 3.87 -12.51
CA ASN A 108 1.42 5.25 -12.64
C ASN A 108 0.24 6.21 -12.44
N LEU A 109 0.41 7.20 -11.57
CA LEU A 109 -0.61 8.21 -11.28
C LEU A 109 0.03 9.58 -11.14
N SER A 110 -0.61 10.62 -11.66
CA SER A 110 -0.20 12.01 -11.44
C SER A 110 -0.32 12.39 -9.96
N PRO A 111 0.43 13.43 -9.48
CA PRO A 111 0.37 13.82 -8.09
C PRO A 111 -1.05 14.19 -7.68
N GLY A 112 -1.52 13.69 -6.55
CA GLY A 112 -2.91 13.85 -6.15
C GLY A 112 -3.34 12.90 -5.02
N ARG A 113 -4.58 13.03 -4.59
CA ARG A 113 -5.22 12.15 -3.61
C ARG A 113 -6.34 11.35 -4.27
N TYR A 114 -6.34 10.05 -4.05
CA TYR A 114 -7.25 9.11 -4.71
C TYR A 114 -7.84 8.12 -3.72
N SER A 115 -8.94 7.49 -4.10
CA SER A 115 -9.45 6.28 -3.45
C SER A 115 -9.13 5.06 -4.30
N ILE A 116 -8.53 4.03 -3.70
CA ILE A 116 -8.19 2.77 -4.36
C ILE A 116 -9.11 1.67 -3.85
N LEU A 117 -9.86 1.03 -4.75
CA LEU A 117 -10.81 -0.01 -4.38
C LEU A 117 -10.57 -1.28 -5.19
N ILE A 118 -10.82 -2.43 -4.58
CA ILE A 118 -10.72 -3.75 -5.23
C ILE A 118 -12.09 -4.18 -5.74
N VAL A 119 -12.16 -4.66 -6.98
CA VAL A 119 -13.40 -5.17 -7.56
C VAL A 119 -13.63 -6.60 -7.10
N GLU A 120 -14.79 -6.84 -6.50
CA GLU A 120 -15.27 -8.15 -6.06
C GLU A 120 -16.62 -8.45 -6.73
N GLU A 121 -17.02 -9.72 -6.75
CA GLU A 121 -18.25 -10.17 -7.43
C GLU A 121 -19.51 -9.40 -6.99
N GLY A 122 -19.58 -9.01 -5.72
CA GLY A 122 -20.72 -8.30 -5.12
C GLY A 122 -20.53 -6.81 -4.90
N GLY A 123 -19.46 -6.18 -5.41
CA GLY A 123 -19.22 -4.74 -5.22
C GLY A 123 -17.73 -4.36 -5.18
N LEU A 124 -17.44 -3.25 -4.51
CA LEU A 124 -16.08 -2.73 -4.35
C LEU A 124 -15.63 -2.90 -2.89
N PHE A 125 -14.41 -3.37 -2.69
CA PHE A 125 -13.82 -3.55 -1.37
C PHE A 125 -12.80 -2.45 -1.06
N ALA A 126 -12.85 -1.98 0.19
CA ALA A 126 -11.82 -1.19 0.85
C ALA A 126 -11.95 -1.40 2.37
N SER A 127 -10.82 -1.35 3.10
CA SER A 127 -10.78 -1.66 4.54
C SER A 127 -10.21 -0.54 5.40
N ILE A 128 -9.64 0.51 4.79
CA ILE A 128 -9.03 1.63 5.49
C ILE A 128 -9.83 2.91 5.20
N PHE A 129 -10.01 3.73 6.22
CA PHE A 129 -10.57 5.08 6.11
C PHE A 129 -9.65 6.05 6.84
N ASP A 130 -9.53 7.28 6.34
CA ASP A 130 -8.86 8.35 7.10
C ASP A 130 -9.82 9.03 8.09
N GLY A 131 -9.28 9.93 8.92
CA GLY A 131 -10.07 10.69 9.90
C GLY A 131 -11.12 11.63 9.30
N ASP A 132 -11.04 11.91 7.99
CA ASP A 132 -11.99 12.74 7.26
C ASP A 132 -13.10 11.90 6.56
N GLY A 133 -13.09 10.58 6.80
CA GLY A 133 -14.05 9.64 6.22
C GLY A 133 -13.81 9.33 4.75
N ASN A 134 -12.61 9.60 4.21
CA ASN A 134 -12.27 9.20 2.86
C ASN A 134 -11.95 7.69 2.83
N ILE A 135 -12.42 7.02 1.79
CA ILE A 135 -12.31 5.57 1.61
C ILE A 135 -10.97 5.22 0.96
N GLN A 136 -10.21 4.32 1.58
CA GLN A 136 -8.89 3.82 1.18
C GLN A 136 -8.03 4.92 0.51
N PRO A 137 -7.77 6.03 1.22
CA PRO A 137 -7.12 7.18 0.61
C PRO A 137 -5.63 6.92 0.40
N VAL A 138 -5.12 7.27 -0.77
CA VAL A 138 -3.70 7.27 -1.09
C VAL A 138 -3.28 8.64 -1.61
N THR A 139 -2.09 9.10 -1.21
CA THR A 139 -1.52 10.37 -1.68
C THR A 139 -0.31 10.08 -2.53
N VAL A 140 -0.38 10.40 -3.82
CA VAL A 140 0.76 10.30 -4.75
C VAL A 140 1.47 11.65 -4.78
N LYS A 141 2.76 11.66 -4.49
CA LYS A 141 3.61 12.85 -4.63
C LYS A 141 4.40 12.79 -5.93
N GLU A 142 4.89 13.95 -6.34
CA GLU A 142 5.76 14.06 -7.51
C GLU A 142 7.03 13.22 -7.30
N ASN A 143 7.38 12.41 -8.30
CA ASN A 143 8.54 11.51 -8.29
C ASN A 143 8.59 10.52 -7.10
N GLU A 144 7.43 10.14 -6.54
CA GLU A 144 7.34 9.21 -5.42
C GLU A 144 6.39 8.04 -5.74
N TRP A 145 6.85 6.83 -5.44
CA TRP A 145 6.04 5.62 -5.45
C TRP A 145 5.52 5.35 -4.04
N THR A 146 4.19 5.33 -3.90
CA THR A 146 3.53 5.08 -2.62
C THR A 146 3.22 3.60 -2.47
N LEU A 147 3.66 3.00 -1.36
CA LEU A 147 3.33 1.61 -1.03
C LEU A 147 1.91 1.54 -0.44
N LEU A 148 1.07 0.66 -0.99
CA LEU A 148 -0.26 0.37 -0.47
C LEU A 148 -0.56 -1.12 -0.59
N ASP A 149 -0.32 -1.87 0.48
CA ASP A 149 -0.76 -3.27 0.55
C ASP A 149 -2.22 -3.32 1.01
N ILE A 150 -3.00 -4.24 0.43
CA ILE A 150 -4.44 -4.37 0.67
C ILE A 150 -4.77 -5.81 1.03
N VAL A 151 -5.28 -6.02 2.25
CA VAL A 151 -5.82 -7.31 2.67
C VAL A 151 -7.32 -7.30 2.44
N VAL A 152 -7.79 -8.08 1.47
CA VAL A 152 -9.21 -8.30 1.20
C VAL A 152 -9.76 -9.29 2.21
N ASN A 153 -10.55 -8.79 3.16
CA ASN A 153 -10.95 -9.54 4.35
C ASN A 153 -12.43 -9.39 4.72
N TYR A 154 -13.31 -8.99 3.80
CA TYR A 154 -14.74 -8.86 4.08
C TYR A 154 -15.44 -10.19 4.41
N LYS A 155 -14.76 -11.34 4.20
CA LYS A 155 -15.20 -12.68 4.63
C LYS A 155 -14.44 -13.23 5.85
N ALA A 156 -13.60 -12.41 6.49
CA ALA A 156 -12.89 -12.80 7.71
C ALA A 156 -13.72 -12.42 8.95
N ALA A 157 -13.61 -13.25 9.99
CA ALA A 157 -14.13 -12.99 11.32
C ALA A 157 -12.95 -12.91 12.30
N TYR A 158 -12.85 -11.83 13.08
CA TYR A 158 -11.75 -11.57 14.02
C TYR A 158 -12.22 -11.58 15.47
#